data_AF-A0A6I4MGT4-F1
#
_entry.id   AF-A0A6I4MGT4-F1
#
_cell.length_a   1.000
_cell.length_b   1.000
_cell.length_c   1.000
_cell.angle_alpha   90.00
_cell.angle_beta   90.00
_cell.angle_gamma   90.00
#
_symmetry.space_group_name_H-M   'P 1'
#
loop_
_entity.id
_entity.type
_entity.pdbx_description
1 polymer ?
#
loop_
_entity_poly.entity_id
_entity_poly.type
_entity_poly.pdbx_seq_one_letter_code
_entity_poly.pdbx_strand_id
1 'polypeptide(L)'
;MPVPRPLRERCREFLGTDGEIRYIFPATSYGGGAGFIFVVTDDQVAVISTGPLGRSTPKSIWGAYPRGTRIGPVETGAGASFEFAGAAFEVDDEYVPVVNAADSEVFARDSLPRDPLPDL
;
A
#
# COMPACT_ATOMS: atom_id res chain seq x y z
N MET A 1 0.20 10.19 -9.38
CA MET A 1 -1.01 10.92 -8.95
C MET A 1 -1.35 10.46 -7.54
N PRO A 2 -1.77 11.36 -6.64
CA PRO A 2 -2.20 10.94 -5.30
C PRO A 2 -3.52 10.15 -5.39
N VAL A 3 -3.69 9.17 -4.51
CA VAL A 3 -4.95 8.43 -4.38
C VAL A 3 -6.09 9.41 -4.08
N PRO A 4 -7.22 9.38 -4.82
CA PRO A 4 -8.32 10.31 -4.62
C PRO A 4 -8.85 10.29 -3.19
N ARG A 5 -9.12 11.47 -2.63
CA ARG A 5 -9.66 11.63 -1.26
C ARG A 5 -10.87 10.72 -0.97
N PRO A 6 -11.87 10.56 -1.85
CA PRO A 6 -13.00 9.68 -1.58
C PRO A 6 -12.62 8.20 -1.43
N LEU A 7 -11.64 7.72 -2.19
CA LEU A 7 -11.12 6.36 -2.06
C LEU A 7 -10.41 6.19 -0.72
N ARG A 8 -9.61 7.19 -0.33
CA ARG A 8 -8.92 7.20 0.96
C ARG A 8 -9.90 7.19 2.14
N GLU A 9 -10.99 7.95 2.07
CA GLU A 9 -12.06 7.97 3.08
C GLU A 9 -12.78 6.63 3.20
N ARG A 10 -13.17 6.01 2.07
CA ARG A 10 -13.77 4.66 2.08
C ARG A 10 -12.85 3.61 2.68
N CYS A 11 -11.55 3.70 2.43
CA CYS A 11 -10.59 2.76 3.00
C CYS A 11 -10.53 2.85 4.53
N ARG A 12 -10.72 4.05 5.12
CA ARG A 12 -10.74 4.21 6.59
C ARG A 12 -11.85 3.41 7.26
N GLU A 13 -12.98 3.23 6.59
CA GLU A 13 -14.10 2.41 7.10
C GLU A 13 -13.69 0.95 7.38
N PHE A 14 -12.61 0.47 6.77
CA PHE A 14 -12.07 -0.88 6.97
C PHE A 14 -10.96 -0.94 8.04
N LEU A 15 -10.42 0.19 8.48
CA LEU A 15 -9.25 0.23 9.39
C LEU A 15 -9.63 0.32 10.87
N GLY A 16 -10.92 0.49 11.19
CA GLY A 16 -11.37 0.78 12.56
C GLY A 16 -11.25 2.26 12.93
N THR A 17 -11.44 2.59 14.21
CA THR A 17 -11.63 3.97 14.69
C THR A 17 -10.38 4.85 14.68
N ASP A 18 -9.18 4.27 14.63
CA ASP A 18 -7.94 5.00 14.96
C ASP A 18 -6.79 4.82 13.95
N GLY A 19 -7.04 4.15 12.82
CA GLY A 19 -6.00 3.89 11.81
C GLY A 19 -5.65 5.14 10.99
N GLU A 20 -4.56 5.84 11.32
CA GLU A 20 -4.00 6.87 10.45
C GLU A 20 -3.36 6.22 9.21
N ILE A 21 -3.81 6.64 8.02
CA ILE A 21 -3.24 6.19 6.75
C ILE A 21 -1.92 6.91 6.50
N ARG A 22 -0.80 6.22 6.72
CA ARG A 22 0.56 6.67 6.39
C ARG A 22 0.81 6.58 4.89
N TYR A 23 0.54 5.42 4.31
CA TYR A 23 0.66 5.18 2.87
C TYR A 23 -0.58 4.48 2.33
N ILE A 24 -0.91 4.77 1.08
CA ILE A 24 -2.00 4.12 0.36
C ILE A 24 -1.66 4.05 -1.12
N PHE A 25 -1.85 2.89 -1.73
CA PHE A 25 -1.67 2.72 -3.17
C PHE A 25 -2.58 1.60 -3.72
N PRO A 26 -3.05 1.76 -4.97
CA PRO A 26 -3.74 0.69 -5.67
C PRO A 26 -2.74 -0.33 -6.23
N ALA A 27 -3.18 -1.58 -6.32
CA ALA A 27 -2.49 -2.66 -7.00
C ALA A 27 -3.51 -3.55 -7.73
N THR A 28 -3.05 -4.38 -8.65
CA THR A 28 -3.85 -5.43 -9.29
C THR A 28 -3.18 -6.78 -9.14
N SER A 29 -3.95 -7.87 -9.14
CA SER A 29 -3.36 -9.20 -9.31
C SER A 29 -2.51 -9.22 -10.58
N TYR A 30 -1.34 -9.85 -10.52
CA TYR A 30 -0.49 -10.03 -11.69
C TYR A 30 -1.27 -10.74 -12.82
N GLY A 31 -1.17 -10.23 -14.05
CA GLY A 31 -2.00 -10.69 -15.18
C GLY A 31 -3.46 -10.18 -15.16
N GLY A 32 -3.82 -9.33 -14.20
CA GLY A 32 -5.10 -8.63 -14.11
C GLY A 32 -6.21 -9.37 -13.35
N GLY A 33 -7.44 -8.89 -13.51
CA GLY A 33 -8.66 -9.51 -12.97
C GLY A 33 -9.18 -8.93 -11.66
N ALA A 34 -8.34 -8.87 -10.62
CA ALA A 34 -8.72 -8.35 -9.30
C ALA A 34 -7.90 -7.11 -8.93
N GLY A 35 -8.57 -6.07 -8.42
CA GLY A 35 -7.90 -4.88 -7.89
C GLY A 35 -7.86 -4.89 -6.37
N PHE A 36 -6.82 -4.29 -5.80
CA PHE A 36 -6.57 -4.22 -4.37
C PHE A 36 -6.12 -2.82 -3.99
N ILE A 37 -6.41 -2.42 -2.77
CA ILE A 37 -5.86 -1.20 -2.16
C ILE A 37 -5.02 -1.64 -0.97
N PHE A 38 -3.74 -1.32 -1.02
CA PHE A 38 -2.84 -1.47 0.11
C PHE A 38 -2.89 -0.21 0.94
N VAL A 39 -3.13 -0.37 2.23
CA VAL A 39 -3.19 0.71 3.20
C VAL A 39 -2.22 0.40 4.32
N VAL A 40 -1.24 1.27 4.50
CA VAL A 40 -0.22 1.16 5.55
C VAL A 40 -0.55 2.16 6.64
N THR A 41 -0.69 1.66 7.86
CA THR A 41 -0.88 2.47 9.07
C THR A 41 0.39 2.37 9.94
N ASP A 42 0.33 2.87 11.17
CA ASP A 42 1.43 2.72 12.13
C ASP A 42 1.61 1.28 12.62
N ASP A 43 0.55 0.48 12.61
CA ASP A 43 0.49 -0.83 13.25
C ASP A 43 0.24 -2.00 12.28
N GLN A 44 -0.28 -1.75 11.08
CA GLN A 44 -0.60 -2.80 10.10
C GLN A 44 -0.40 -2.39 8.64
N VAL A 45 -0.38 -3.42 7.79
CA VAL A 45 -0.64 -3.35 6.36
C VAL A 45 -1.98 -4.03 6.11
N ALA A 46 -3.00 -3.23 5.80
CA ALA A 46 -4.32 -3.73 5.42
C ALA A 46 -4.40 -3.81 3.89
N VAL A 47 -4.82 -4.95 3.37
CA VAL A 47 -5.04 -5.18 1.94
C VAL A 47 -6.54 -5.34 1.73
N ILE A 48 -7.13 -4.42 0.97
CA ILE A 48 -8.57 -4.35 0.75
C ILE A 48 -8.85 -4.70 -0.70
N SER A 49 -9.66 -5.72 -0.95
CA SER A 49 -10.08 -6.05 -2.32
C SER A 49 -11.07 -5.03 -2.85
N THR A 50 -11.00 -4.77 -4.14
CA THR A 50 -11.96 -3.95 -4.89
C THR A 50 -12.90 -4.84 -5.68
N GLY A 51 -14.09 -4.34 -6.00
CA GLY A 51 -15.10 -5.11 -6.73
C GLY A 51 -14.68 -5.41 -8.18
N PRO A 52 -15.23 -6.47 -8.80
CA PRO A 52 -14.91 -6.88 -10.17
C PRO A 52 -15.28 -5.83 -11.25
N LEU A 53 -16.14 -4.87 -10.92
CA LEU A 53 -16.62 -3.82 -11.82
C LEU A 53 -15.96 -2.45 -11.57
N GLY A 54 -15.07 -2.33 -10.59
CA GLY A 54 -14.45 -1.05 -10.27
C GLY A 54 -13.20 -1.17 -9.39
N ARG A 55 -12.06 -0.80 -9.96
CA ARG A 55 -10.75 -0.70 -9.28
C ARG A 55 -10.69 0.34 -8.16
N SER A 56 -11.77 1.10 -7.95
CA SER A 56 -11.85 2.26 -7.06
C SER A 56 -12.90 2.14 -5.96
N THR A 57 -13.56 0.99 -5.82
CA THR A 57 -14.54 0.76 -4.75
C THR A 57 -14.07 -0.38 -3.84
N PRO A 58 -13.50 -0.05 -2.67
CA PRO A 58 -13.16 -1.02 -1.63
C PRO A 58 -14.39 -1.85 -1.23
N LYS A 59 -14.21 -3.16 -1.02
CA LYS A 59 -15.30 -4.09 -0.72
C LYS A 59 -15.10 -4.88 0.57
N SER A 60 -13.93 -5.46 0.75
CA SER A 60 -13.66 -6.36 1.89
C SER A 60 -12.17 -6.43 2.18
N ILE A 61 -11.82 -6.65 3.45
CA ILE A 61 -10.44 -6.94 3.85
C ILE A 61 -10.04 -8.30 3.26
N TRP A 62 -9.04 -8.31 2.39
CA TRP A 62 -8.39 -9.53 1.91
C TRP A 62 -7.45 -10.08 2.98
N GLY A 63 -6.72 -9.20 3.66
CA GLY A 63 -5.90 -9.55 4.81
C GLY A 63 -5.42 -8.32 5.57
N ALA A 64 -5.08 -8.52 6.84
CA ALA A 64 -4.43 -7.54 7.70
C ALA A 64 -3.15 -8.17 8.25
N TYR A 65 -2.03 -7.49 8.06
CA TYR A 65 -0.70 -8.00 8.38
C TYR A 65 0.02 -7.03 9.31
N PRO A 66 0.92 -7.48 10.20
CA PRO A 66 1.69 -6.57 11.04
C PRO A 66 2.45 -5.54 10.21
N ARG A 67 2.62 -4.31 10.71
CA ARG A 67 3.41 -3.24 10.03
C ARG A 67 4.82 -3.68 9.65
N GLY A 68 5.38 -4.63 10.41
CA GLY A 68 6.65 -5.31 10.14
C GLY A 68 6.66 -6.28 8.96
N THR A 69 5.59 -6.34 8.15
CA THR A 69 5.52 -7.16 6.94
C THR A 69 6.01 -6.33 5.76
N ARG A 70 7.08 -6.81 5.10
CA ARG A 70 7.64 -6.15 3.92
C ARG A 70 6.70 -6.29 2.73
N ILE A 71 6.49 -5.20 1.99
CA ILE A 71 5.64 -5.17 0.80
C ILE A 71 6.43 -5.52 -0.45
N GLY A 72 7.61 -4.92 -0.61
CA GLY A 72 8.53 -5.19 -1.70
C GLY A 72 9.44 -6.40 -1.47
N PRO A 73 10.48 -6.57 -2.28
CA PRO A 73 10.96 -5.63 -3.31
C PRO A 73 9.98 -5.48 -4.47
N VAL A 74 10.02 -4.31 -5.12
CA VAL A 74 9.30 -4.08 -6.39
C VAL A 74 10.27 -4.32 -7.54
N GLU A 75 9.96 -5.29 -8.39
CA GLU A 75 10.67 -5.58 -9.62
C GLU A 75 10.22 -4.59 -10.70
N THR A 76 11.16 -3.83 -11.26
CA THR A 76 10.89 -2.84 -12.33
C THR A 76 11.48 -3.35 -13.64
N GLY A 77 10.64 -3.91 -14.50
CA GLY A 77 11.04 -4.48 -15.79
C GLY A 77 9.97 -4.27 -16.86
N ALA A 78 9.23 -5.33 -17.21
CA ALA A 78 8.09 -5.24 -18.13
C ALA A 78 6.84 -4.57 -17.52
N GLY A 79 6.90 -4.27 -16.22
CA GLY A 79 5.91 -3.58 -15.40
C GLY A 79 6.34 -3.68 -13.93
N ALA A 80 6.01 -2.69 -13.10
CA ALA A 80 6.31 -2.75 -11.68
C ALA A 80 5.45 -3.81 -10.97
N SER A 81 6.09 -4.77 -10.32
CA SER A 81 5.40 -5.88 -9.65
C SER A 81 6.09 -6.31 -8.36
N PHE A 82 5.35 -6.92 -7.45
CA PHE A 82 5.87 -7.41 -6.18
C PHE A 82 5.08 -8.64 -5.70
N GLU A 83 5.70 -9.45 -4.83
CA GLU A 83 5.02 -10.56 -4.16
C GLU A 83 4.66 -10.16 -2.73
N PHE A 84 3.41 -10.43 -2.32
CA PHE A 84 2.96 -10.19 -0.97
C PHE A 84 2.01 -11.30 -0.50
N ALA A 85 2.28 -11.86 0.67
CA ALA A 85 1.50 -12.96 1.25
C ALA A 85 1.24 -14.14 0.27
N GLY A 86 2.23 -14.46 -0.56
CA GLY A 86 2.17 -15.57 -1.54
C GLY A 86 1.38 -15.27 -2.82
N ALA A 87 0.98 -14.02 -3.05
CA ALA A 87 0.36 -13.56 -4.29
C ALA A 87 1.21 -12.51 -5.00
N ALA A 88 1.22 -12.53 -6.33
CA ALA A 88 1.91 -11.54 -7.15
C ALA A 88 0.95 -10.40 -7.53
N PHE A 89 1.44 -9.16 -7.42
CA PHE A 89 0.70 -7.95 -7.73
C PHE A 89 1.46 -7.08 -8.73
N GLU A 90 0.72 -6.33 -9.52
CA GLU A 90 1.19 -5.22 -10.36
C GLU A 90 0.81 -3.90 -9.70
N VAL A 91 1.67 -2.92 -9.85
CA VAL A 91 1.47 -1.55 -9.38
C VAL A 91 1.87 -0.58 -10.47
N ASP A 92 1.19 0.56 -10.58
CA ASP A 92 1.63 1.60 -11.51
C ASP A 92 2.96 2.20 -11.02
N ASP A 93 3.88 2.48 -11.94
CA ASP A 93 5.24 2.99 -11.64
C ASP A 93 5.24 4.21 -10.71
N GLU A 94 4.18 5.03 -10.77
CA GLU A 94 4.00 6.20 -9.91
C GLU A 94 3.86 5.89 -8.41
N TYR A 95 3.49 4.66 -8.04
CA TYR A 95 3.39 4.22 -6.63
C TYR A 95 4.58 3.37 -6.18
N VAL A 96 5.55 3.05 -7.06
CA VAL A 96 6.79 2.37 -6.65
C VAL A 96 7.52 3.13 -5.54
N PRO A 97 7.65 4.47 -5.60
CA PRO A 97 8.24 5.23 -4.49
C PRO A 97 7.45 5.11 -3.19
N VAL A 98 6.13 4.95 -3.26
CA VAL A 98 5.25 4.79 -2.07
C VAL A 98 5.53 3.46 -1.38
N VAL A 99 5.65 2.37 -2.15
CA VAL A 99 6.03 1.05 -1.62
C VAL A 99 7.41 1.10 -0.97
N ASN A 100 8.39 1.68 -1.68
CA ASN A 100 9.77 1.77 -1.19
C ASN A 100 9.86 2.65 0.08
N ALA A 101 9.11 3.75 0.16
CA ALA A 101 9.05 4.58 1.36
C ALA A 101 8.45 3.82 2.55
N ALA A 102 7.33 3.14 2.34
CA ALA A 102 6.66 2.35 3.38
C ALA A 102 7.57 1.26 3.95
N ASP A 103 8.34 0.57 3.11
CA ASP A 103 9.30 -0.44 3.55
C ASP A 103 10.54 0.20 4.21
N SER A 104 11.07 1.30 3.66
CA SER A 104 12.28 1.93 4.19
C SER A 104 12.10 2.42 5.63
N GLU A 105 10.91 2.94 5.97
CA GLU A 105 10.56 3.33 7.34
C GLU A 105 10.60 2.21 8.38
N VAL A 106 10.58 0.94 7.96
CA VAL A 106 10.63 -0.19 8.90
C VAL A 106 11.96 -0.92 8.79
N PHE A 107 12.43 -1.14 7.57
CA PHE A 107 13.57 -2.04 7.33
C PHE A 107 14.87 -1.34 6.98
N ALA A 108 14.84 -0.02 6.76
CA ALA A 108 16.03 0.75 6.37
C ALA A 108 16.03 2.16 6.99
N ARG A 109 15.57 2.30 8.24
CA ARG A 109 15.45 3.61 8.92
C ARG A 109 16.74 4.44 8.89
N ASP A 110 17.89 3.79 9.03
CA ASP A 110 19.19 4.47 9.02
C ASP A 110 19.58 5.01 7.64
N SER A 111 18.92 4.56 6.57
CA SER A 111 19.09 5.08 5.21
C SER A 111 18.22 6.28 4.89
N LEU A 112 17.26 6.61 5.76
CA LEU A 112 16.41 7.78 5.57
C LEU A 112 17.22 9.06 5.77
N PRO A 113 16.94 10.13 5.00
CA PRO A 113 17.53 11.42 5.27
C PRO A 113 17.15 11.87 6.69
N ARG A 114 18.09 12.50 7.39
CA ARG A 114 17.79 13.12 8.70
C ARG A 114 16.68 14.14 8.54
N ASP A 115 15.74 14.13 9.49
CA ASP A 115 14.71 15.16 9.56
C ASP A 115 15.38 16.54 9.59
N PRO A 116 15.13 17.41 8.60
CA PRO A 116 15.71 18.75 8.60
C PRO A 116 15.15 19.64 9.71
N LEU A 117 14.02 19.27 10.34
CA LEU A 117 13.31 20.05 11.35
C LEU A 117 12.86 19.17 12.53
N PRO A 118 13.80 18.54 13.27
CA PRO A 118 13.46 17.53 14.29
C PRO A 118 12.76 18.09 15.54
N ASP A 119 12.84 19.41 15.74
CA ASP A 119 12.33 20.10 16.93
C ASP A 119 11.15 21.05 16.64
N LEU A 120 10.59 21.01 15.43
CA LEU A 120 9.51 21.90 15.00
C LEU A 120 8.11 21.38 15.38
#